data_AF-A0A0L0DUZ4-F1
#
_entry.id   AF-A0A0L0DUZ4-F1
#
_cell.length_a   1.000
_cell.length_b   1.000
_cell.length_c   1.000
_cell.angle_alpha   90.00
_cell.angle_beta   90.00
_cell.angle_gamma   90.00
#
_symmetry.space_group_name_H-M   'P 1'
#
loop_
_entity.id
_entity.type
_entity.pdbx_description
1 polymer ?
#
loop_
_entity_poly.entity_id
_entity_poly.type
_entity_poly.pdbx_seq_one_letter_code
_entity_poly.pdbx_strand_id
1 'polypeptide(L)'
;MVFTSNDRLGDQDTPTGWYLPEAAHPYYEFKAAGFDIHFGSPKGGLPPVDPSSIEATKDDDECIQFNTDEAIQAQLAASIKLEDAVENSYDVIFVVGGFGVMWDLPEDAALQALYRKTYEAGGVAAAVCHGPAALVNVTLSDGSLLVAGKAVTGFSNAEEHAVERYDVVPFTCENKLAEQGGKYSAAEPWNSNVASDSRVVTGQNPQSARDTAKAIIEVAVVGVVVLDDEGVVVTASADRCLSVWLPESEAISSLSFALSVTHTFDSSLAALDWDWHRRQLLVALASGELVLVALDDEFAELIIVDVLQVHSAAPVALVYDGLNETVISVGKDKALRTFDREANVMRGLRLGKLGTPTSLAVDGEARRVFVGTSKKAIHIYSLADDKPQLLATLAGHSGPVAALAYDAGTFALFSAARSADVRVWDIGEAGREFVAKLVAHVSAPRATKIQALSLVSDGEPAVLISGGGDKNVITWAFRPDDRHAGLVPANLVPFAAIQTHTAAISTIVVARWLESGAELVFTGSHDGSVNIHLLERSL
;
A
#
# COMPACT_ATOMS: atom_id res chain seq x y z
N MET A 1 9.38 -14.17 -9.98
CA MET A 1 10.82 -13.82 -9.90
C MET A 1 11.50 -14.31 -11.16
N VAL A 2 12.29 -13.46 -11.80
CA VAL A 2 12.98 -13.74 -13.06
C VAL A 2 14.48 -13.83 -12.82
N PHE A 3 15.10 -14.87 -13.38
CA PHE A 3 16.52 -15.19 -13.28
C PHE A 3 17.18 -15.15 -14.66
N THR A 4 18.45 -14.76 -14.70
CA THR A 4 19.28 -14.88 -15.91
C THR A 4 19.49 -16.35 -16.30
N SER A 5 19.63 -16.60 -17.60
CA SER A 5 20.06 -17.87 -18.19
C SER A 5 21.52 -17.83 -18.69
N ASN A 6 22.25 -16.77 -18.37
CA ASN A 6 23.63 -16.56 -18.75
C ASN A 6 24.59 -16.97 -17.62
N ASP A 7 25.58 -17.80 -17.95
CA ASP A 7 26.50 -18.44 -17.00
C ASP A 7 27.94 -17.94 -17.10
N ARG A 8 28.22 -16.96 -17.98
CA ARG A 8 29.58 -16.48 -18.30
C ARG A 8 29.66 -14.96 -18.40
N LEU A 9 30.79 -14.40 -17.96
CA LEU A 9 31.05 -12.96 -18.03
C LEU A 9 31.55 -12.57 -19.42
N GLY A 10 30.60 -12.32 -20.33
CA GLY A 10 30.88 -12.03 -21.74
C GLY A 10 31.59 -13.19 -22.42
N ASP A 11 32.62 -12.88 -23.21
CA ASP A 11 33.43 -13.91 -23.90
C ASP A 11 34.47 -14.58 -22.99
N GLN A 12 34.43 -14.34 -21.68
CA GLN A 12 35.37 -14.93 -20.72
C GLN A 12 34.87 -16.30 -20.22
N ASP A 13 35.81 -17.18 -19.86
CA ASP A 13 35.50 -18.47 -19.20
C ASP A 13 35.17 -18.32 -17.70
N THR A 14 35.01 -17.08 -17.19
CA THR A 14 34.69 -16.81 -15.79
C THR A 14 33.20 -17.11 -15.53
N PRO A 15 32.86 -18.06 -14.65
CA PRO A 15 31.47 -18.38 -14.33
C PRO A 15 30.74 -17.22 -13.66
N THR A 16 29.45 -17.09 -13.94
CA THR A 16 28.53 -16.16 -13.26
C THR A 16 27.09 -16.68 -13.30
N GLY A 17 26.14 -15.84 -12.91
CA GLY A 17 24.73 -16.15 -12.86
C GLY A 17 23.94 -15.07 -12.13
N TRP A 18 22.81 -15.47 -11.56
CA TRP A 18 22.08 -14.67 -10.60
C TRP A 18 22.73 -14.73 -9.21
N TYR A 19 22.57 -13.69 -8.40
CA TYR A 19 23.22 -13.56 -7.09
C TYR A 19 22.32 -14.10 -5.96
N LEU A 20 22.81 -15.05 -5.15
CA LEU A 20 22.00 -15.81 -4.18
C LEU A 20 21.17 -14.96 -3.18
N PRO A 21 21.74 -14.02 -2.42
CA PRO A 21 20.97 -13.24 -1.44
C PRO A 21 19.89 -12.36 -2.08
N GLU A 22 20.06 -11.99 -3.35
CA GLU A 22 19.09 -11.20 -4.11
C GLU A 22 17.86 -12.00 -4.55
N ALA A 23 17.92 -13.33 -4.47
CA ALA A 23 16.76 -14.19 -4.58
C ALA A 23 16.23 -14.58 -3.20
N ALA A 24 17.11 -15.01 -2.30
CA ALA A 24 16.73 -15.58 -1.01
C ALA A 24 15.97 -14.58 -0.12
N HIS A 25 16.53 -13.39 0.12
CA HIS A 25 15.89 -12.42 1.02
C HIS A 25 14.54 -11.93 0.49
N PRO A 26 14.39 -11.56 -0.80
CA PRO A 26 13.08 -11.21 -1.35
C PRO A 26 12.07 -12.35 -1.33
N TYR A 27 12.49 -13.58 -1.63
CA TYR A 27 11.61 -14.74 -1.64
C TYR A 27 10.91 -14.93 -0.28
N TYR A 28 11.64 -14.81 0.83
CA TYR A 28 11.04 -14.97 2.15
C TYR A 28 10.13 -13.82 2.55
N GLU A 29 10.42 -12.57 2.14
CA GLU A 29 9.50 -11.43 2.35
C GLU A 29 8.21 -11.62 1.53
N PHE A 30 8.29 -11.98 0.25
CA PHE A 30 7.12 -12.25 -0.59
C PHE A 30 6.29 -13.42 -0.06
N LYS A 31 6.95 -14.51 0.37
CA LYS A 31 6.26 -15.67 0.95
C LYS A 31 5.57 -15.31 2.26
N ALA A 32 6.20 -14.50 3.10
CA ALA A 32 5.59 -14.00 4.35
C ALA A 32 4.41 -13.06 4.09
N ALA A 33 4.45 -12.29 2.99
CA ALA A 33 3.37 -11.43 2.52
C ALA A 33 2.25 -12.20 1.77
N GLY A 34 2.43 -13.51 1.51
CA GLY A 34 1.40 -14.36 0.92
C GLY A 34 1.30 -14.29 -0.60
N PHE A 35 2.38 -13.90 -1.28
CA PHE A 35 2.48 -13.96 -2.74
C PHE A 35 2.56 -15.41 -3.24
N ASP A 36 1.91 -15.69 -4.37
CA ASP A 36 2.19 -16.89 -5.16
C ASP A 36 3.41 -16.61 -6.05
N ILE A 37 4.53 -17.27 -5.77
CA ILE A 37 5.82 -16.95 -6.37
C ILE A 37 6.13 -17.97 -7.45
N HIS A 38 6.25 -17.53 -8.70
CA HIS A 38 6.73 -18.36 -9.81
C HIS A 38 8.16 -17.97 -10.19
N PHE A 39 8.95 -18.95 -10.64
CA PHE A 39 10.32 -18.72 -11.12
C PHE A 39 10.35 -18.82 -12.64
N GLY A 40 10.97 -17.86 -13.31
CA GLY A 40 11.13 -17.84 -14.76
C GLY A 40 12.53 -17.43 -15.19
N SER A 41 12.92 -17.83 -16.39
CA SER A 41 14.20 -17.47 -17.00
C SER A 41 14.10 -17.50 -18.53
N PRO A 42 14.93 -16.76 -19.28
CA PRO A 42 14.84 -16.71 -20.74
C PRO A 42 14.78 -18.09 -21.41
N LYS A 43 15.60 -19.04 -20.94
CA LYS A 43 15.68 -20.40 -21.49
C LYS A 43 14.77 -21.42 -20.79
N GLY A 44 14.18 -21.06 -19.65
CA GLY A 44 13.55 -22.03 -18.73
C GLY A 44 14.56 -23.02 -18.15
N GLY A 45 14.08 -23.96 -17.34
CA GLY A 45 14.95 -24.94 -16.68
C GLY A 45 15.80 -24.32 -15.58
N LEU A 46 16.88 -24.97 -15.14
CA LEU A 46 17.69 -24.50 -14.00
C LEU A 46 18.55 -23.27 -14.38
N PRO A 47 18.27 -22.07 -13.83
CA PRO A 47 19.11 -20.90 -14.09
C PRO A 47 20.43 -20.97 -13.31
N PRO A 48 21.57 -20.54 -13.90
CA PRO A 48 22.88 -20.59 -13.25
C PRO A 48 22.98 -19.61 -12.08
N VAL A 49 23.37 -20.10 -10.90
CA VAL A 49 23.70 -19.27 -9.74
C VAL A 49 25.18 -18.86 -9.81
N ASP A 50 25.48 -17.61 -9.46
CA ASP A 50 26.87 -17.17 -9.36
C ASP A 50 27.57 -17.87 -8.17
N PRO A 51 28.62 -18.68 -8.40
CA PRO A 51 29.27 -19.44 -7.31
C PRO A 51 29.88 -18.54 -6.23
N SER A 52 30.28 -17.31 -6.57
CA SER A 52 30.83 -16.37 -5.59
C SER A 52 29.79 -15.91 -4.57
N SER A 53 28.51 -15.88 -4.96
CA SER A 53 27.41 -15.50 -4.08
C SER A 53 27.13 -16.55 -3.00
N ILE A 54 27.31 -17.84 -3.33
CA ILE A 54 27.19 -18.95 -2.38
C ILE A 54 28.28 -18.84 -1.32
N GLU A 55 29.53 -18.63 -1.73
CA GLU A 55 30.64 -18.50 -0.80
C GLU A 55 30.50 -17.25 0.07
N ALA A 56 30.06 -16.12 -0.51
CA ALA A 56 29.85 -14.87 0.22
C ALA A 56 28.72 -14.95 1.27
N THR A 57 27.77 -15.88 1.12
CA THR A 57 26.59 -16.03 1.98
C THR A 57 26.52 -17.37 2.71
N LYS A 58 27.66 -18.07 2.83
CA LYS A 58 27.74 -19.38 3.51
C LYS A 58 27.35 -19.39 4.99
N ASP A 59 27.28 -18.21 5.62
CA ASP A 59 26.90 -18.00 7.02
C ASP A 59 25.52 -17.31 7.16
N ASP A 60 24.79 -17.12 6.05
CA ASP A 60 23.44 -16.53 6.04
C ASP A 60 22.39 -17.64 6.01
N ASP A 61 21.65 -17.80 7.12
CA ASP A 61 20.66 -18.87 7.30
C ASP A 61 19.59 -18.91 6.20
N GLU A 62 19.12 -17.76 5.72
CA GLU A 62 18.11 -17.69 4.66
C GLU A 62 18.71 -18.12 3.31
N CYS A 63 19.95 -17.71 3.02
CA CYS A 63 20.63 -18.13 1.80
C CYS A 63 20.94 -19.63 1.81
N ILE A 64 21.41 -20.16 2.94
CA ILE A 64 21.63 -21.60 3.13
C ILE A 64 20.32 -22.37 2.93
N GLN A 65 19.23 -21.91 3.54
CA GLN A 65 17.93 -22.55 3.41
C GLN A 65 17.44 -22.50 1.96
N PHE A 66 17.46 -21.33 1.31
CA PHE A 66 17.02 -21.19 -0.08
C PHE A 66 17.81 -22.10 -1.04
N ASN A 67 19.12 -22.21 -0.82
CA ASN A 67 20.02 -23.00 -1.67
C ASN A 67 19.93 -24.52 -1.42
N THR A 68 19.34 -24.96 -0.31
CA THR A 68 19.27 -26.39 0.07
C THR A 68 17.85 -26.94 0.16
N ASP A 69 16.82 -26.10 0.18
CA ASP A 69 15.41 -26.51 0.22
C ASP A 69 15.00 -27.21 -1.08
N GLU A 70 14.61 -28.47 -0.98
CA GLU A 70 14.27 -29.32 -2.13
C GLU A 70 13.11 -28.76 -2.98
N ALA A 71 12.13 -28.08 -2.37
CA ALA A 71 11.01 -27.52 -3.10
C ALA A 71 11.43 -26.28 -3.90
N ILE A 72 12.28 -25.43 -3.33
CA ILE A 72 12.85 -24.27 -4.02
C ILE A 72 13.75 -24.73 -5.17
N GLN A 73 14.62 -25.73 -4.93
CA GLN A 73 15.49 -26.28 -5.97
C GLN A 73 14.70 -26.95 -7.10
N ALA A 74 13.62 -27.66 -6.77
CA ALA A 74 12.70 -28.20 -7.79
C ALA A 74 12.02 -27.10 -8.61
N GLN A 75 11.63 -26.00 -7.97
CA GLN A 75 11.02 -24.86 -8.65
C GLN A 75 12.03 -24.12 -9.55
N LEU A 76 13.28 -23.96 -9.12
CA LEU A 76 14.36 -23.42 -9.95
C LEU A 76 14.64 -24.32 -11.15
N ALA A 77 14.75 -25.63 -10.93
CA ALA A 77 14.97 -26.59 -12.01
C ALA A 77 13.81 -26.63 -13.02
N ALA A 78 12.60 -26.27 -12.59
CA ALA A 78 11.41 -26.16 -13.41
C ALA A 78 11.05 -24.69 -13.76
N SER A 79 12.03 -23.77 -13.80
CA SER A 79 11.72 -22.37 -14.12
C SER A 79 11.04 -22.25 -15.48
N ILE A 80 10.02 -21.40 -15.54
CA ILE A 80 9.19 -21.18 -16.71
C ILE A 80 10.01 -20.43 -17.76
N LYS A 81 9.97 -20.87 -19.01
CA LYS A 81 10.57 -20.13 -20.12
C LYS A 81 9.81 -18.80 -20.28
N LEU A 82 10.51 -17.67 -20.39
CA LEU A 82 9.83 -16.36 -20.40
C LEU A 82 8.82 -16.21 -21.54
N GLU A 83 9.07 -16.81 -22.71
CA GLU A 83 8.12 -16.84 -23.82
C GLU A 83 6.76 -17.46 -23.43
N ASP A 84 6.77 -18.53 -22.63
CA ASP A 84 5.55 -19.18 -22.13
C ASP A 84 4.91 -18.37 -20.99
N ALA A 85 5.74 -17.70 -20.19
CA ALA A 85 5.27 -16.88 -19.08
C ALA A 85 4.44 -15.66 -19.55
N VAL A 86 4.64 -15.15 -20.78
CA VAL A 86 3.87 -14.01 -21.34
C VAL A 86 2.36 -14.31 -21.41
N GLU A 87 1.99 -15.58 -21.52
CA GLU A 87 0.58 -16.00 -21.54
C GLU A 87 -0.11 -15.77 -20.18
N ASN A 88 0.66 -15.79 -19.09
CA ASN A 88 0.15 -15.57 -17.73
C ASN A 88 0.01 -14.08 -17.41
N SER A 89 -0.77 -13.78 -16.36
CA SER A 89 -0.83 -12.46 -15.75
C SER A 89 -0.14 -12.52 -14.38
N TYR A 90 0.66 -11.50 -14.07
CA TYR A 90 1.36 -11.38 -12.80
C TYR A 90 1.07 -10.02 -12.20
N ASP A 91 0.99 -9.95 -10.87
CA ASP A 91 0.92 -8.67 -10.14
C ASP A 91 2.29 -7.99 -10.04
N VAL A 92 3.38 -8.77 -10.08
CA VAL A 92 4.76 -8.28 -9.92
C VAL A 92 5.71 -9.04 -10.83
N ILE A 93 6.52 -8.31 -11.60
CA ILE A 93 7.73 -8.86 -12.21
C ILE A 93 8.93 -8.36 -11.41
N PHE A 94 9.65 -9.29 -10.78
CA PHE A 94 10.87 -9.00 -10.00
C PHE A 94 12.07 -9.72 -10.63
N VAL A 95 13.02 -8.97 -11.19
CA VAL A 95 14.29 -9.52 -11.69
C VAL A 95 15.32 -9.58 -10.57
N VAL A 96 15.83 -10.79 -10.33
CA VAL A 96 16.98 -11.06 -9.46
C VAL A 96 18.24 -10.60 -10.19
N GLY A 97 19.11 -9.84 -9.52
CA GLY A 97 20.36 -9.35 -10.08
C GLY A 97 21.48 -10.40 -10.07
N GLY A 98 22.72 -9.92 -10.15
CA GLY A 98 23.90 -10.70 -10.51
C GLY A 98 24.38 -10.38 -11.92
N PHE A 99 25.68 -10.54 -12.16
CA PHE A 99 26.30 -10.08 -13.42
C PHE A 99 25.73 -10.77 -14.66
N GLY A 100 25.28 -12.02 -14.56
CA GLY A 100 24.73 -12.75 -15.72
C GLY A 100 23.60 -11.99 -16.42
N VAL A 101 22.81 -11.23 -15.66
CA VAL A 101 21.72 -10.38 -16.15
C VAL A 101 22.14 -9.49 -17.32
N MET A 102 23.36 -8.95 -17.29
CA MET A 102 23.81 -7.92 -18.22
C MET A 102 23.87 -8.38 -19.69
N TRP A 103 23.88 -9.69 -19.96
CA TRP A 103 24.05 -10.25 -21.30
C TRP A 103 22.79 -10.78 -21.96
N ASP A 104 21.77 -11.15 -21.18
CA ASP A 104 20.55 -11.76 -21.74
C ASP A 104 19.28 -10.97 -21.46
N LEU A 105 19.08 -10.43 -20.27
CA LEU A 105 17.81 -9.81 -19.89
C LEU A 105 17.52 -8.43 -20.53
N PRO A 106 18.49 -7.53 -20.77
CA PRO A 106 18.21 -6.22 -21.38
C PRO A 106 17.57 -6.30 -22.78
N GLU A 107 17.89 -7.35 -23.52
CA GLU A 107 17.44 -7.57 -24.91
C GLU A 107 16.35 -8.67 -25.02
N ASP A 108 15.92 -9.26 -23.90
CA ASP A 108 14.91 -10.32 -23.92
C ASP A 108 13.51 -9.74 -24.18
N ALA A 109 12.98 -10.01 -25.38
CA ALA A 109 11.70 -9.47 -25.83
C ALA A 109 10.50 -9.98 -24.99
N ALA A 110 10.57 -11.22 -24.47
CA ALA A 110 9.51 -11.78 -23.65
C ALA A 110 9.45 -11.11 -22.28
N LEU A 111 10.61 -10.83 -21.68
CA LEU A 111 10.72 -10.06 -20.43
C LEU A 111 10.21 -8.64 -20.61
N GLN A 112 10.60 -7.96 -21.69
CA GLN A 112 10.10 -6.61 -21.98
C GLN A 112 8.57 -6.60 -22.14
N ALA A 113 8.01 -7.61 -22.81
CA ALA A 113 6.56 -7.78 -22.95
C ALA A 113 5.88 -8.05 -21.61
N LEU A 114 6.46 -8.89 -20.75
CA LEU A 114 5.96 -9.15 -19.39
C LEU A 114 5.95 -7.89 -18.54
N TYR A 115 7.04 -7.11 -18.54
CA TYR A 115 7.09 -5.85 -17.81
C TYR A 115 6.04 -4.87 -18.32
N ARG A 116 5.92 -4.66 -19.63
CA ARG A 116 4.92 -3.78 -20.22
C ARG A 116 3.50 -4.21 -19.83
N LYS A 117 3.15 -5.47 -20.09
CA LYS A 117 1.83 -6.04 -19.80
C LYS A 117 1.47 -5.89 -18.32
N THR A 118 2.39 -6.26 -17.43
CA THR A 118 2.18 -6.19 -15.99
C THR A 118 2.02 -4.75 -15.53
N TYR A 119 2.91 -3.87 -15.99
CA TYR A 119 2.89 -2.46 -15.62
C TYR A 119 1.62 -1.73 -16.13
N GLU A 120 1.19 -1.99 -17.36
CA GLU A 120 -0.02 -1.38 -17.92
C GLU A 120 -1.30 -1.94 -17.28
N ALA A 121 -1.25 -3.17 -16.76
CA ALA A 121 -2.34 -3.77 -15.99
C ALA A 121 -2.37 -3.34 -14.51
N GLY A 122 -1.53 -2.38 -14.09
CA GLY A 122 -1.49 -1.89 -12.71
C GLY A 122 -0.50 -2.60 -11.77
N GLY A 123 0.24 -3.61 -12.25
CA GLY A 123 1.23 -4.37 -11.46
C GLY A 123 2.60 -3.69 -11.30
N VAL A 124 3.49 -4.27 -10.50
CA VAL A 124 4.79 -3.68 -10.16
C VAL A 124 5.90 -4.20 -11.06
N ALA A 125 6.72 -3.30 -11.59
CA ALA A 125 7.95 -3.62 -12.32
C ALA A 125 9.15 -3.39 -11.40
N ALA A 126 9.88 -4.45 -11.04
CA ALA A 126 10.91 -4.36 -10.03
C ALA A 126 12.18 -5.16 -10.34
N ALA A 127 13.29 -4.69 -9.80
CA ALA A 127 14.57 -5.36 -9.93
C ALA A 127 15.57 -4.91 -8.86
N VAL A 128 16.64 -5.67 -8.65
CA VAL A 128 17.70 -5.29 -7.69
C VAL A 128 19.09 -5.49 -8.28
N CYS A 129 20.07 -4.70 -7.84
CA CYS A 129 21.48 -4.81 -8.20
C CYS A 129 21.72 -4.55 -9.70
N HIS A 130 22.17 -5.56 -10.45
CA HIS A 130 22.24 -5.52 -11.91
C HIS A 130 20.89 -5.79 -12.58
N GLY A 131 19.90 -6.30 -11.85
CA GLY A 131 18.55 -6.56 -12.33
C GLY A 131 17.89 -5.38 -13.08
N PRO A 132 18.02 -4.11 -12.63
CA PRO A 132 17.50 -2.93 -13.33
C PRO A 132 18.02 -2.77 -14.78
N ALA A 133 19.11 -3.43 -15.17
CA ALA A 133 19.52 -3.53 -16.57
C ALA A 133 18.43 -4.13 -17.47
N ALA A 134 17.55 -4.99 -16.93
CA ALA A 134 16.41 -5.54 -17.65
C ALA A 134 15.29 -4.52 -17.95
N LEU A 135 15.29 -3.36 -17.28
CA LEU A 135 14.26 -2.32 -17.45
C LEU A 135 14.63 -1.27 -18.51
N VAL A 136 15.91 -1.18 -18.89
CA VAL A 136 16.46 -0.06 -19.68
C VAL A 136 15.89 0.05 -21.09
N ASN A 137 15.33 -1.03 -21.63
CA ASN A 137 14.75 -1.08 -22.98
C ASN A 137 13.24 -1.38 -22.96
N VAL A 138 12.59 -1.37 -21.79
CA VAL A 138 11.14 -1.62 -21.71
C VAL A 138 10.40 -0.38 -22.20
N THR A 139 9.84 -0.45 -23.41
CA THR A 139 8.94 0.57 -23.95
C THR A 139 7.49 0.27 -23.54
N LEU A 140 6.70 1.30 -23.23
CA LEU A 140 5.25 1.23 -23.01
C LEU A 140 4.48 1.34 -24.33
N SER A 141 3.17 1.10 -24.29
CA SER A 141 2.28 1.15 -25.45
C SER A 141 2.13 2.56 -26.05
N ASP A 142 2.40 3.60 -25.26
CA ASP A 142 2.46 4.99 -25.71
C ASP A 142 3.80 5.37 -26.39
N GLY A 143 4.76 4.45 -26.44
CA GLY A 143 6.09 4.64 -27.02
C GLY A 143 7.12 5.23 -26.07
N SER A 144 6.75 5.58 -24.83
CA SER A 144 7.69 6.04 -23.80
C SER A 144 8.49 4.87 -23.21
N LEU A 145 9.66 5.17 -22.63
CA LEU A 145 10.42 4.19 -21.86
C LEU A 145 9.88 4.10 -20.43
N LEU A 146 9.73 2.89 -19.91
CA LEU A 146 9.18 2.63 -18.58
C LEU A 146 9.95 3.39 -17.47
N VAL A 147 11.26 3.56 -17.61
CA VAL A 147 12.13 4.21 -16.62
C VAL A 147 12.23 5.72 -16.78
N ALA A 148 11.76 6.31 -17.89
CA ALA A 148 11.93 7.72 -18.17
C ALA A 148 11.19 8.60 -17.14
N GLY A 149 11.90 9.55 -16.54
CA GLY A 149 11.37 10.52 -15.57
C GLY A 149 11.21 9.99 -14.14
N LYS A 150 11.37 8.68 -13.92
CA LYS A 150 11.14 8.01 -12.62
C LYS A 150 12.39 7.94 -11.77
N ALA A 151 12.22 7.96 -10.45
CA ALA A 151 13.31 7.64 -9.53
C ALA A 151 13.73 6.17 -9.66
N VAL A 152 15.02 5.93 -9.89
CA VAL A 152 15.58 4.59 -10.07
C VAL A 152 16.93 4.46 -9.37
N THR A 153 17.33 3.24 -9.10
CA THR A 153 18.68 2.88 -8.64
C THR A 153 19.06 1.51 -9.22
N GLY A 154 20.26 1.06 -8.92
CA GLY A 154 20.88 -0.16 -9.43
C GLY A 154 22.36 -0.14 -9.11
N PHE A 155 23.10 -1.21 -9.41
CA PHE A 155 24.50 -1.34 -9.01
C PHE A 155 25.31 -0.14 -9.51
N SER A 156 25.97 0.54 -8.58
CA SER A 156 26.60 1.84 -8.85
C SER A 156 27.92 1.69 -9.58
N ASN A 157 28.34 2.75 -10.26
CA ASN A 157 29.67 2.82 -10.89
C ASN A 157 30.79 2.65 -9.85
N ALA A 158 30.59 3.17 -8.62
CA ALA A 158 31.54 3.01 -7.53
C ALA A 158 31.68 1.55 -7.10
N GLU A 159 30.58 0.80 -7.06
CA GLU A 159 30.59 -0.64 -6.76
C GLU A 159 31.20 -1.45 -7.91
N GLU A 160 30.88 -1.13 -9.17
CA GLU A 160 31.50 -1.73 -10.38
C GLU A 160 33.03 -1.61 -10.37
N HIS A 161 33.56 -0.43 -10.01
CA HIS A 161 35.00 -0.24 -9.87
C HIS A 161 35.58 -1.03 -8.69
N ALA A 162 34.87 -1.11 -7.56
CA ALA A 162 35.33 -1.82 -6.37
C ALA A 162 35.48 -3.34 -6.59
N VAL A 163 34.70 -3.90 -7.52
CA VAL A 163 34.78 -5.32 -7.91
C VAL A 163 35.55 -5.55 -9.21
N GLU A 164 36.20 -4.51 -9.76
CA GLU A 164 37.00 -4.55 -10.98
C GLU A 164 36.23 -5.06 -12.22
N ARG A 165 34.93 -4.73 -12.31
CA ARG A 165 34.05 -5.17 -13.42
C ARG A 165 33.56 -4.05 -14.33
N TYR A 166 33.87 -2.79 -14.01
CA TYR A 166 33.44 -1.63 -14.77
C TYR A 166 33.71 -1.73 -16.28
N ASP A 167 34.91 -2.21 -16.68
CA ASP A 167 35.30 -2.36 -18.09
C ASP A 167 34.93 -3.74 -18.69
N VAL A 168 34.26 -4.60 -17.91
CA VAL A 168 33.85 -5.96 -18.32
C VAL A 168 32.38 -5.99 -18.72
N VAL A 169 31.52 -5.29 -17.99
CA VAL A 169 30.09 -5.23 -18.27
C VAL A 169 29.81 -4.47 -19.57
N PRO A 170 28.78 -4.84 -20.36
CA PRO A 170 28.46 -4.17 -21.63
C PRO A 170 28.05 -2.70 -21.45
N PHE A 171 27.50 -2.38 -20.29
CA PHE A 171 27.20 -1.04 -19.80
C PHE A 171 27.05 -1.10 -18.28
N THR A 172 27.05 0.04 -17.59
CA THR A 172 26.75 0.08 -16.15
C THR A 172 25.29 0.47 -15.92
N CYS A 173 24.66 -0.08 -14.87
CA CYS A 173 23.26 0.22 -14.54
C CYS A 173 23.05 1.72 -14.30
N GLU A 174 23.93 2.35 -13.52
CA GLU A 174 23.92 3.79 -13.25
C GLU A 174 23.88 4.63 -14.53
N ASN A 175 24.83 4.41 -15.44
CA ASN A 175 24.92 5.20 -16.66
C ASN A 175 23.74 4.93 -17.59
N LYS A 176 23.34 3.66 -17.75
CA LYS A 176 22.28 3.29 -18.70
C LYS A 176 20.90 3.73 -18.24
N LEU A 177 20.60 3.62 -16.94
CA LEU A 177 19.33 4.13 -16.39
C LEU A 177 19.24 5.65 -16.54
N ALA A 178 20.33 6.37 -16.27
CA ALA A 178 20.38 7.82 -16.45
C ALA A 178 20.25 8.22 -17.94
N GLU A 179 20.92 7.51 -18.85
CA GLU A 179 20.82 7.72 -20.31
C GLU A 179 19.37 7.58 -20.79
N GLN A 180 18.62 6.61 -20.24
CA GLN A 180 17.21 6.37 -20.56
C GLN A 180 16.23 7.31 -19.85
N GLY A 181 16.74 8.38 -19.22
CA GLY A 181 15.95 9.42 -18.57
C GLY A 181 15.51 9.09 -17.15
N GLY A 182 15.99 8.00 -16.55
CA GLY A 182 15.77 7.68 -15.14
C GLY A 182 16.51 8.65 -14.22
N LYS A 183 15.86 9.08 -13.13
CA LYS A 183 16.47 9.90 -12.07
C LYS A 183 17.24 8.97 -11.13
N TYR A 184 18.46 8.61 -11.55
CA TYR A 184 19.31 7.69 -10.81
C TYR A 184 19.78 8.28 -9.47
N SER A 185 19.78 7.45 -8.43
CA SER A 185 20.35 7.75 -7.12
C SER A 185 21.14 6.57 -6.57
N ALA A 186 22.14 6.83 -5.75
CA ALA A 186 22.93 5.81 -5.07
C ALA A 186 23.26 6.24 -3.63
N ALA A 187 23.31 5.27 -2.72
CA ALA A 187 23.98 5.39 -1.44
C ALA A 187 25.45 4.99 -1.56
N GLU A 188 26.22 5.21 -0.49
CA GLU A 188 27.58 4.69 -0.37
C GLU A 188 27.62 3.18 -0.65
N PRO A 189 28.64 2.68 -1.37
CA PRO A 189 28.76 1.27 -1.74
C PRO A 189 28.44 0.31 -0.60
N TRP A 190 27.72 -0.77 -0.91
CA TRP A 190 27.33 -1.84 0.04
C TRP A 190 26.33 -1.43 1.11
N ASN A 191 25.71 -0.25 1.01
CA ASN A 191 24.56 0.14 1.84
C ASN A 191 23.26 -0.12 1.08
N SER A 192 22.19 -0.42 1.83
CA SER A 192 20.85 -0.52 1.28
C SER A 192 20.39 0.84 0.74
N ASN A 193 19.94 0.84 -0.50
CA ASN A 193 19.27 1.95 -1.18
C ASN A 193 18.19 1.39 -2.12
N VAL A 194 16.99 1.95 -2.03
CA VAL A 194 15.82 1.53 -2.80
C VAL A 194 15.13 2.77 -3.36
N ALA A 195 14.88 2.76 -4.66
CA ALA A 195 14.07 3.76 -5.33
C ALA A 195 12.72 3.16 -5.71
N SER A 196 11.64 3.83 -5.33
CA SER A 196 10.26 3.47 -5.69
C SER A 196 9.56 4.70 -6.26
N ASP A 197 9.04 4.55 -7.47
CA ASP A 197 8.32 5.62 -8.17
C ASP A 197 7.35 5.02 -9.20
N SER A 198 6.08 5.36 -9.08
CA SER A 198 5.04 4.97 -10.04
C SER A 198 5.08 3.47 -10.34
N ARG A 199 5.00 2.62 -9.31
CA ARG A 199 5.10 1.13 -9.41
C ARG A 199 6.38 0.58 -10.06
N VAL A 200 7.42 1.39 -10.25
CA VAL A 200 8.78 0.93 -10.59
C VAL A 200 9.62 0.91 -9.32
N VAL A 201 10.07 -0.27 -8.90
CA VAL A 201 10.82 -0.44 -7.65
C VAL A 201 12.19 -1.06 -7.95
N THR A 202 13.25 -0.31 -7.70
CA THR A 202 14.62 -0.75 -7.97
C THR A 202 15.48 -0.69 -6.71
N GLY A 203 16.37 -1.67 -6.53
CA GLY A 203 17.34 -1.70 -5.44
C GLY A 203 18.77 -1.65 -5.94
N GLN A 204 19.66 -1.00 -5.20
CA GLN A 204 21.03 -0.74 -5.62
C GLN A 204 21.94 -1.99 -5.68
N ASN A 205 21.93 -2.85 -4.66
CA ASN A 205 22.94 -3.90 -4.49
C ASN A 205 22.36 -5.08 -3.67
N PRO A 206 23.14 -6.13 -3.33
CA PRO A 206 22.63 -7.23 -2.52
C PRO A 206 22.05 -6.79 -1.17
N GLN A 207 22.61 -5.77 -0.52
CA GLN A 207 22.11 -5.26 0.76
C GLN A 207 20.73 -4.58 0.63
N SER A 208 20.37 -4.11 -0.56
CA SER A 208 19.04 -3.59 -0.85
C SER A 208 17.97 -4.66 -1.03
N ALA A 209 18.33 -5.92 -1.29
CA ALA A 209 17.37 -6.93 -1.78
C ALA A 209 16.11 -7.07 -0.91
N ARG A 210 16.28 -7.22 0.41
CA ARG A 210 15.17 -7.32 1.35
C ARG A 210 14.30 -6.06 1.36
N ASP A 211 14.92 -4.89 1.34
CA ASP A 211 14.19 -3.63 1.41
C ASP A 211 13.47 -3.32 0.09
N THR A 212 14.02 -3.75 -1.05
CA THR A 212 13.32 -3.74 -2.34
C THR A 212 12.06 -4.60 -2.30
N ALA A 213 12.14 -5.80 -1.72
CA ALA A 213 10.97 -6.68 -1.56
C ALA A 213 9.90 -6.03 -0.68
N LYS A 214 10.30 -5.42 0.44
CA LYS A 214 9.37 -4.66 1.30
C LYS A 214 8.74 -3.49 0.56
N ALA A 215 9.52 -2.72 -0.22
CA ALA A 215 8.99 -1.61 -0.99
C ALA A 215 7.96 -2.06 -2.03
N ILE A 216 8.17 -3.21 -2.67
CA ILE A 216 7.19 -3.84 -3.58
C ILE A 216 5.90 -4.21 -2.83
N ILE A 217 6.03 -4.83 -1.65
CA ILE A 217 4.89 -5.16 -0.77
C ILE A 217 4.16 -3.90 -0.29
N GLU A 218 4.87 -2.77 -0.22
CA GLU A 218 4.40 -1.49 0.25
C GLU A 218 3.92 -0.54 -0.85
N VAL A 219 3.77 -0.92 -2.13
CA VAL A 219 3.09 -0.08 -3.17
C VAL A 219 1.58 0.00 -2.97
N ALA A 220 1.14 0.00 -1.71
CA ALA A 220 -0.24 -0.08 -1.30
C ALA A 220 -0.98 1.22 -1.59
N VAL A 221 -2.22 1.11 -2.06
CA VAL A 221 -3.17 2.22 -1.98
C VAL A 221 -3.46 2.46 -0.50
N VAL A 222 -2.91 3.52 0.07
CA VAL A 222 -3.06 3.87 1.49
C VAL A 222 -4.28 4.74 1.76
N GLY A 223 -4.83 5.36 0.72
CA GLY A 223 -6.01 6.23 0.85
C GLY A 223 -6.77 6.33 -0.46
N VAL A 224 -8.08 6.46 -0.35
CA VAL A 224 -9.00 6.72 -1.46
C VAL A 224 -9.90 7.86 -1.01
N VAL A 225 -10.16 8.82 -1.89
CA VAL A 225 -11.19 9.84 -1.76
C VAL A 225 -12.05 9.75 -3.00
N VAL A 226 -13.36 9.84 -2.83
CA VAL A 226 -14.33 9.86 -3.94
C VAL A 226 -15.10 11.17 -3.86
N LEU A 227 -15.01 11.98 -4.90
CA LEU A 227 -15.85 13.15 -5.10
C LEU A 227 -17.08 12.66 -5.87
N ASP A 228 -18.11 12.30 -5.13
CA ASP A 228 -19.19 11.45 -5.59
C ASP A 228 -20.21 12.18 -6.48
N ASP A 229 -20.32 13.49 -6.31
CA ASP A 229 -21.06 14.42 -7.16
C ASP A 229 -20.37 14.73 -8.49
N GLU A 230 -19.05 14.55 -8.56
CA GLU A 230 -18.22 14.85 -9.74
C GLU A 230 -17.70 13.58 -10.44
N GLY A 231 -17.93 12.41 -9.84
CA GLY A 231 -17.46 11.12 -10.37
C GLY A 231 -15.95 10.96 -10.32
N VAL A 232 -15.24 11.76 -9.52
CA VAL A 232 -13.77 11.75 -9.46
C VAL A 232 -13.30 10.83 -8.34
N VAL A 233 -12.29 10.01 -8.64
CA VAL A 233 -11.61 9.19 -7.64
C VAL A 233 -10.19 9.69 -7.49
N VAL A 234 -9.74 9.88 -6.26
CA VAL A 234 -8.36 10.22 -5.94
C VAL A 234 -7.75 9.11 -5.09
N THR A 235 -6.60 8.62 -5.51
CA THR A 235 -5.87 7.56 -4.79
C THR A 235 -4.54 8.09 -4.28
N ALA A 236 -4.25 7.77 -3.02
CA ALA A 236 -2.95 7.97 -2.40
C ALA A 236 -2.26 6.62 -2.30
N SER A 237 -1.04 6.53 -2.80
CA SER A 237 -0.25 5.31 -2.79
C SER A 237 1.07 5.49 -2.05
N ALA A 238 1.52 4.43 -1.40
CA ALA A 238 2.76 4.44 -0.64
C ALA A 238 4.02 4.54 -1.54
N ASP A 239 3.88 4.41 -2.87
CA ASP A 239 4.93 4.74 -3.85
C ASP A 239 5.08 6.25 -4.13
N ARG A 240 4.55 7.09 -3.23
CA ARG A 240 4.63 8.56 -3.23
C ARG A 240 3.70 9.23 -4.24
N CYS A 241 2.82 8.47 -4.88
CA CYS A 241 1.91 9.00 -5.89
C CYS A 241 0.54 9.36 -5.31
N LEU A 242 0.06 10.53 -5.72
CA LEU A 242 -1.33 10.95 -5.61
C LEU A 242 -1.90 11.03 -7.03
N SER A 243 -2.86 10.16 -7.34
CA SER A 243 -3.40 10.01 -8.68
C SER A 243 -4.87 10.37 -8.70
N VAL A 244 -5.28 11.11 -9.73
CA VAL A 244 -6.67 11.52 -9.97
C VAL A 244 -7.20 10.75 -11.17
N TRP A 245 -8.37 10.16 -11.01
CA TRP A 245 -9.01 9.28 -11.98
C TRP A 245 -10.38 9.84 -12.34
N LEU A 246 -10.61 10.00 -13.63
CA LEU A 246 -11.86 10.50 -14.19
C LEU A 246 -12.66 9.35 -14.82
N PRO A 247 -14.00 9.39 -14.76
CA PRO A 247 -14.81 8.32 -15.31
C PRO A 247 -14.78 8.39 -16.84
N GLU A 248 -14.42 7.28 -17.50
CA GLU A 248 -14.65 7.11 -18.94
C GLU A 248 -16.09 6.64 -19.21
N SER A 249 -16.66 5.90 -18.25
CA SER A 249 -18.05 5.48 -18.24
C SER A 249 -18.57 5.58 -16.82
N GLU A 250 -19.68 6.29 -16.65
CA GLU A 250 -20.34 6.49 -15.36
C GLU A 250 -21.44 5.45 -15.08
N ALA A 251 -21.82 4.67 -16.09
CA ALA A 251 -22.85 3.66 -15.96
C ALA A 251 -22.33 2.47 -15.14
N ILE A 252 -23.03 2.11 -14.07
CA ILE A 252 -22.63 1.05 -13.13
C ILE A 252 -22.26 -0.26 -13.84
N SER A 253 -22.96 -0.63 -14.92
CA SER A 253 -22.71 -1.84 -15.70
C SER A 253 -21.40 -1.86 -16.49
N SER A 254 -20.81 -0.69 -16.72
CA SER A 254 -19.60 -0.50 -17.53
C SER A 254 -18.64 0.50 -16.90
N LEU A 255 -18.73 0.70 -15.58
CA LEU A 255 -18.00 1.74 -14.86
C LEU A 255 -16.49 1.58 -15.09
N SER A 256 -15.85 2.60 -15.61
CA SER A 256 -14.41 2.59 -15.92
C SER A 256 -13.81 3.98 -15.74
N PHE A 257 -12.51 4.02 -15.49
CA PHE A 257 -11.78 5.24 -15.17
C PHE A 257 -10.49 5.35 -15.97
N ALA A 258 -10.16 6.56 -16.38
CA ALA A 258 -8.87 6.92 -16.95
C ALA A 258 -8.07 7.74 -15.93
N LEU A 259 -6.76 7.49 -15.89
CA LEU A 259 -5.83 8.33 -15.14
C LEU A 259 -5.78 9.72 -15.78
N SER A 260 -6.12 10.75 -15.01
CA SER A 260 -6.06 12.15 -15.46
C SER A 260 -4.69 12.75 -15.16
N VAL A 261 -4.31 12.78 -13.88
CA VAL A 261 -3.04 13.36 -13.42
C VAL A 261 -2.46 12.56 -12.27
N THR A 262 -1.13 12.52 -12.17
CA THR A 262 -0.42 11.98 -11.00
C THR A 262 0.63 12.99 -10.55
N HIS A 263 0.66 13.24 -9.25
CA HIS A 263 1.75 13.97 -8.60
C HIS A 263 2.56 13.02 -7.73
N THR A 264 3.88 13.06 -7.87
CA THR A 264 4.81 12.27 -7.06
C THR A 264 5.47 13.17 -6.02
N PHE A 265 5.28 12.83 -4.74
CA PHE A 265 5.85 13.55 -3.61
C PHE A 265 7.28 13.07 -3.26
N ASP A 266 7.99 13.85 -2.45
CA ASP A 266 9.32 13.49 -1.96
C ASP A 266 9.28 12.41 -0.86
N SER A 267 8.11 12.12 -0.31
CA SER A 267 7.88 11.12 0.72
C SER A 267 6.64 10.28 0.41
N SER A 268 6.63 9.04 0.92
CA SER A 268 5.48 8.13 0.83
C SER A 268 4.24 8.76 1.45
N LEU A 269 3.07 8.52 0.86
CA LEU A 269 1.80 8.99 1.43
C LEU A 269 1.40 8.03 2.56
N ALA A 270 0.85 8.58 3.62
CA ALA A 270 0.49 7.85 4.84
C ALA A 270 -1.01 7.86 5.10
N ALA A 271 -1.70 8.94 4.75
CA ALA A 271 -3.16 9.05 4.84
C ALA A 271 -3.66 10.11 3.86
N LEU A 272 -4.91 9.99 3.46
CA LEU A 272 -5.60 10.91 2.57
C LEU A 272 -7.00 11.19 3.14
N ASP A 273 -7.43 12.43 3.09
CA ASP A 273 -8.81 12.82 3.35
C ASP A 273 -9.16 14.09 2.55
N TRP A 274 -10.41 14.54 2.60
CA TRP A 274 -10.91 15.65 1.81
C TRP A 274 -11.60 16.72 2.64
N ASP A 275 -11.20 17.97 2.42
CA ASP A 275 -11.87 19.15 2.95
C ASP A 275 -13.01 19.57 2.01
N TRP A 276 -14.23 19.11 2.33
CA TRP A 276 -15.45 19.42 1.57
C TRP A 276 -15.77 20.92 1.49
N HIS A 277 -15.34 21.71 2.48
CA HIS A 277 -15.64 23.14 2.53
C HIS A 277 -14.70 23.95 1.63
N ARG A 278 -13.42 23.58 1.57
CA ARG A 278 -12.40 24.28 0.77
C ARG A 278 -12.08 23.59 -0.54
N ARG A 279 -12.66 22.42 -0.80
CA ARG A 279 -12.37 21.55 -1.96
C ARG A 279 -10.87 21.28 -2.11
N GLN A 280 -10.28 20.75 -1.04
CA GLN A 280 -8.85 20.47 -0.98
C GLN A 280 -8.58 19.06 -0.45
N LEU A 281 -7.65 18.36 -1.11
CA LEU A 281 -7.06 17.13 -0.60
C LEU A 281 -6.16 17.44 0.59
N LEU A 282 -6.29 16.61 1.61
CA LEU A 282 -5.47 16.61 2.82
C LEU A 282 -4.54 15.41 2.73
N VAL A 283 -3.29 15.65 2.35
CA VAL A 283 -2.33 14.58 2.05
C VAL A 283 -1.30 14.51 3.18
N ALA A 284 -1.36 13.46 3.99
CA ALA A 284 -0.36 13.23 5.03
C ALA A 284 0.82 12.43 4.47
N LEU A 285 2.03 12.95 4.59
CA LEU A 285 3.26 12.30 4.14
C LEU A 285 3.99 11.60 5.31
N ALA A 286 4.65 10.48 5.03
CA ALA A 286 5.45 9.74 5.99
C ALA A 286 6.61 10.55 6.61
N SER A 287 7.01 11.65 5.99
CA SER A 287 7.93 12.67 6.53
C SER A 287 7.38 13.39 7.77
N GLY A 288 6.07 13.35 8.01
CA GLY A 288 5.41 14.13 9.08
C GLY A 288 4.70 15.38 8.58
N GLU A 289 4.69 15.63 7.28
CA GLU A 289 4.04 16.79 6.66
C GLU A 289 2.56 16.51 6.35
N LEU A 290 1.75 17.56 6.40
CA LEU A 290 0.41 17.63 5.84
C LEU A 290 0.47 18.60 4.66
N VAL A 291 0.25 18.09 3.47
CA VAL A 291 0.18 18.89 2.25
C VAL A 291 -1.27 19.15 1.90
N LEU A 292 -1.60 20.42 1.68
CA LEU A 292 -2.91 20.85 1.21
C LEU A 292 -2.85 20.97 -0.30
N VAL A 293 -3.66 20.21 -1.03
CA VAL A 293 -3.63 20.18 -2.49
C VAL A 293 -5.01 20.57 -3.03
N ALA A 294 -5.07 21.61 -3.84
CA ALA A 294 -6.26 21.96 -4.60
C ALA A 294 -6.26 21.20 -5.93
N LEU A 295 -7.46 20.87 -6.40
CA LEU A 295 -7.71 20.38 -7.75
C LEU A 295 -8.16 21.56 -8.60
N ASP A 296 -7.68 21.64 -9.84
CA ASP A 296 -8.27 22.54 -10.83
C ASP A 296 -9.67 22.05 -11.23
N ASP A 297 -10.44 22.91 -11.89
CA ASP A 297 -11.83 22.63 -12.26
C ASP A 297 -11.93 21.46 -13.27
N GLU A 298 -10.87 21.24 -14.06
CA GLU A 298 -10.77 20.13 -15.02
C GLU A 298 -10.18 18.84 -14.43
N PHE A 299 -9.72 18.85 -13.17
CA PHE A 299 -9.04 17.73 -12.52
C PHE A 299 -7.81 17.21 -13.28
N ALA A 300 -7.13 18.09 -14.00
CA ALA A 300 -5.94 17.80 -14.80
C ALA A 300 -4.64 18.28 -14.12
N GLU A 301 -4.74 19.10 -13.08
CA GLU A 301 -3.60 19.63 -12.35
C GLU A 301 -3.81 19.56 -10.82
N LEU A 302 -2.73 19.19 -10.12
CA LEU A 302 -2.67 19.17 -8.66
C LEU A 302 -1.85 20.37 -8.18
N ILE A 303 -2.50 21.29 -7.47
CA ILE A 303 -1.88 22.55 -7.03
C ILE A 303 -1.58 22.45 -5.53
N ILE A 304 -0.30 22.41 -5.17
CA ILE A 304 0.13 22.48 -3.77
C ILE A 304 -0.18 23.88 -3.23
N VAL A 305 -1.12 23.95 -2.29
CA VAL A 305 -1.55 25.20 -1.63
C VAL A 305 -0.66 25.52 -0.45
N ASP A 306 -0.36 24.53 0.39
CA ASP A 306 0.46 24.70 1.58
C ASP A 306 1.08 23.38 2.03
N VAL A 307 2.18 23.46 2.79
CA VAL A 307 2.89 22.32 3.38
C VAL A 307 3.15 22.61 4.85
N LEU A 308 2.55 21.80 5.73
CA LEU A 308 2.59 22.01 7.18
C LEU A 308 3.30 20.86 7.88
N GLN A 309 4.34 21.17 8.68
CA GLN A 309 4.97 20.15 9.52
C GLN A 309 4.07 19.83 10.73
N VAL A 310 3.25 18.78 10.61
CA VAL A 310 2.28 18.38 11.64
C VAL A 310 2.82 17.35 12.61
N HIS A 311 3.72 16.46 12.19
CA HIS A 311 4.31 15.42 13.04
C HIS A 311 5.83 15.37 12.91
N SER A 312 6.50 14.82 13.92
CA SER A 312 7.97 14.59 13.91
C SER A 312 8.36 13.21 13.37
N ALA A 313 7.37 12.40 13.00
CA ALA A 313 7.49 11.09 12.37
C ALA A 313 6.20 10.80 11.59
N ALA A 314 6.19 9.74 10.77
CA ALA A 314 5.06 9.41 9.90
C ALA A 314 3.69 9.48 10.63
N PRO A 315 2.73 10.28 10.10
CA PRO A 315 1.33 10.19 10.45
C PRO A 315 0.83 8.77 10.18
N VAL A 316 -0.21 8.37 10.89
CA VAL A 316 -0.80 7.02 10.82
C VAL A 316 -2.28 7.09 10.41
N ALA A 317 -2.98 8.14 10.81
CA ALA A 317 -4.35 8.38 10.39
C ALA A 317 -4.62 9.89 10.37
N LEU A 318 -5.57 10.28 9.52
CA LEU A 318 -6.01 11.64 9.25
C LEU A 318 -7.54 11.61 9.09
N VAL A 319 -8.24 12.57 9.68
CA VAL A 319 -9.69 12.76 9.53
C VAL A 319 -9.99 14.26 9.49
N TYR A 320 -10.84 14.69 8.57
CA TYR A 320 -11.42 16.02 8.51
C TYR A 320 -12.78 16.05 9.20
N ASP A 321 -12.89 16.88 10.22
CA ASP A 321 -14.15 17.21 10.85
C ASP A 321 -14.75 18.43 10.15
N GLY A 322 -15.66 18.18 9.21
CA GLY A 322 -16.34 19.24 8.45
C GLY A 322 -17.29 20.11 9.28
N LEU A 323 -17.76 19.65 10.44
CA LEU A 323 -18.63 20.45 11.32
C LEU A 323 -17.85 21.55 12.05
N ASN A 324 -16.59 21.27 12.37
CA ASN A 324 -15.71 22.21 13.09
C ASN A 324 -14.53 22.69 12.23
N GLU A 325 -14.56 22.44 10.91
CA GLU A 325 -13.50 22.73 9.94
C GLU A 325 -12.08 22.41 10.47
N THR A 326 -11.92 21.23 11.07
CA THR A 326 -10.68 20.86 11.77
C THR A 326 -10.10 19.57 11.19
N VAL A 327 -8.82 19.62 10.82
CA VAL A 327 -8.05 18.43 10.45
C VAL A 327 -7.47 17.80 11.71
N ILE A 328 -7.71 16.51 11.90
CA ILE A 328 -7.27 15.75 13.08
C ILE A 328 -6.34 14.63 12.61
N SER A 329 -5.16 14.53 13.23
CA SER A 329 -4.17 13.52 12.86
C SER A 329 -3.46 12.90 14.06
N VAL A 330 -3.00 11.67 13.88
CA VAL A 330 -2.15 10.96 14.83
C VAL A 330 -0.96 10.35 14.10
N GLY A 331 0.19 10.24 14.78
CA GLY A 331 1.42 9.74 14.14
C GLY A 331 2.23 8.78 14.99
N LYS A 332 3.25 8.18 14.36
CA LYS A 332 4.26 7.33 15.02
C LYS A 332 5.04 8.06 16.10
N ASP A 333 5.04 9.39 16.06
CA ASP A 333 5.52 10.23 17.13
C ASP A 333 4.60 10.20 18.38
N LYS A 334 3.52 9.43 18.42
CA LYS A 334 2.62 9.33 19.59
C LYS A 334 2.01 10.68 19.98
N ALA A 335 1.74 11.54 19.00
CA ALA A 335 0.97 12.76 19.19
C ALA A 335 -0.41 12.63 18.53
N LEU A 336 -1.39 13.30 19.12
CA LEU A 336 -2.64 13.73 18.50
C LEU A 336 -2.47 15.21 18.15
N ARG A 337 -2.79 15.59 16.92
CA ARG A 337 -2.73 16.97 16.42
C ARG A 337 -4.09 17.36 15.89
N THR A 338 -4.41 18.63 16.05
CA THR A 338 -5.58 19.24 15.42
C THR A 338 -5.13 20.52 14.73
N PHE A 339 -5.63 20.74 13.52
CA PHE A 339 -5.39 21.95 12.76
C PHE A 339 -6.74 22.56 12.39
N ASP A 340 -7.07 23.64 13.10
CA ASP A 340 -8.26 24.45 12.86
C ASP A 340 -8.05 25.25 11.58
N ARG A 341 -8.84 24.95 10.55
CA ARG A 341 -8.69 25.50 9.19
C ARG A 341 -9.18 26.93 9.07
N GLU A 342 -10.10 27.35 9.94
CA GLU A 342 -10.62 28.71 9.95
C GLU A 342 -9.71 29.63 10.75
N ALA A 343 -9.37 29.23 11.98
CA ALA A 343 -8.50 30.01 12.86
C ALA A 343 -7.02 29.95 12.46
N ASN A 344 -6.65 28.99 11.60
CA ASN A 344 -5.26 28.67 11.24
C ASN A 344 -4.41 28.36 12.48
N VAL A 345 -4.97 27.56 13.40
CA VAL A 345 -4.34 27.23 14.69
C VAL A 345 -4.06 25.73 14.77
N MET A 346 -2.79 25.39 14.97
CA MET A 346 -2.37 24.04 15.30
C MET A 346 -2.30 23.82 16.81
N ARG A 347 -2.90 22.71 17.27
CA ARG A 347 -2.83 22.23 18.65
C ARG A 347 -2.29 20.81 18.67
N GLY A 348 -1.76 20.40 19.82
CA GLY A 348 -1.17 19.07 19.96
C GLY A 348 -1.20 18.52 21.37
N LEU A 349 -1.41 17.21 21.47
CA LEU A 349 -1.32 16.44 22.71
C LEU A 349 -0.37 15.26 22.51
N ARG A 350 0.62 15.12 23.40
CA ARG A 350 1.45 13.91 23.45
C ARG A 350 0.69 12.81 24.20
N LEU A 351 0.47 11.67 23.54
CA LEU A 351 -0.30 10.53 24.07
C LEU A 351 0.48 9.69 25.10
N GLY A 352 1.77 9.96 25.28
CA GLY A 352 2.59 9.38 26.36
C GLY A 352 2.72 7.85 26.30
N LYS A 353 2.47 7.18 27.45
CA LYS A 353 2.65 5.72 27.62
C LYS A 353 1.46 4.87 27.15
N LEU A 354 0.45 5.48 26.53
CA LEU A 354 -0.81 4.83 26.16
C LEU A 354 -0.70 3.92 24.91
N GLY A 355 0.46 3.93 24.23
CA GLY A 355 0.72 3.11 23.05
C GLY A 355 0.95 3.99 21.82
N THR A 356 1.44 3.39 20.74
CA THR A 356 1.48 4.05 19.44
C THR A 356 0.04 4.08 18.88
N PRO A 357 -0.47 5.25 18.47
CA PRO A 357 -1.78 5.35 17.84
C PRO A 357 -1.79 4.62 16.49
N THR A 358 -2.93 4.04 16.15
CA THR A 358 -3.07 3.16 14.99
C THR A 358 -4.31 3.46 14.14
N SER A 359 -5.30 4.17 14.68
CA SER A 359 -6.52 4.54 13.95
C SER A 359 -7.20 5.74 14.61
N LEU A 360 -8.07 6.41 13.85
CA LEU A 360 -8.86 7.56 14.27
C LEU A 360 -10.32 7.43 13.84
N ALA A 361 -11.22 8.04 14.62
CA ALA A 361 -12.57 8.41 14.23
C ALA A 361 -12.98 9.67 15.01
N VAL A 362 -13.94 10.44 14.50
CA VAL A 362 -14.37 11.70 15.10
C VAL A 362 -15.87 11.73 15.35
N ASP A 363 -16.25 12.44 16.41
CA ASP A 363 -17.60 12.88 16.70
C ASP A 363 -17.59 14.41 16.73
N GLY A 364 -17.92 15.02 15.59
CA GLY A 364 -17.86 16.48 15.43
C GLY A 364 -18.89 17.21 16.29
N GLU A 365 -20.08 16.65 16.48
CA GLU A 365 -21.16 17.26 17.27
C GLU A 365 -20.78 17.38 18.73
N ALA A 366 -20.28 16.30 19.35
CA ALA A 366 -19.85 16.33 20.74
C ALA A 366 -18.39 16.82 20.90
N ARG A 367 -17.71 17.18 19.80
CA ARG A 367 -16.29 17.53 19.74
C ARG A 367 -15.41 16.50 20.43
N ARG A 368 -15.54 15.22 20.04
CA ARG A 368 -14.73 14.11 20.58
C ARG A 368 -13.93 13.44 19.47
N VAL A 369 -12.77 12.90 19.83
CA VAL A 369 -11.97 12.04 18.95
C VAL A 369 -11.67 10.71 19.62
N PHE A 370 -11.78 9.64 18.83
CA PHE A 370 -11.47 8.27 19.22
C PHE A 370 -10.11 7.87 18.64
N VAL A 371 -9.19 7.46 19.50
CA VAL A 371 -7.83 7.07 19.12
C VAL A 371 -7.62 5.60 19.45
N GLY A 372 -7.55 4.75 18.43
CA GLY A 372 -7.16 3.34 18.57
C GLY A 372 -5.66 3.21 18.77
N THR A 373 -5.22 2.21 19.53
CA THR A 373 -3.79 2.02 19.83
C THR A 373 -3.30 0.59 19.62
N SER A 374 -1.98 0.50 19.41
CA SER A 374 -1.19 -0.74 19.51
C SER A 374 -1.31 -1.46 20.86
N LYS A 375 -1.76 -0.77 21.91
CA LYS A 375 -2.02 -1.35 23.24
C LYS A 375 -3.47 -1.84 23.41
N LYS A 376 -4.15 -2.15 22.30
CA LYS A 376 -5.44 -2.87 22.28
C LYS A 376 -6.59 -2.09 22.95
N ALA A 377 -6.42 -0.77 23.05
CA ALA A 377 -7.37 0.12 23.70
C ALA A 377 -7.72 1.27 22.76
N ILE A 378 -8.89 1.84 23.00
CA ILE A 378 -9.37 3.06 22.35
C ILE A 378 -9.42 4.15 23.41
N HIS A 379 -8.81 5.30 23.13
CA HIS A 379 -8.84 6.46 24.02
C HIS A 379 -9.75 7.54 23.44
N ILE A 380 -10.65 8.07 24.26
CA ILE A 380 -11.60 9.10 23.87
C ILE A 380 -11.09 10.43 24.41
N TYR A 381 -10.89 11.42 23.55
CA TYR A 381 -10.48 12.76 23.94
C TYR A 381 -11.57 13.79 23.61
N SER A 382 -11.73 14.78 24.49
CA SER A 382 -12.47 16.02 24.19
C SER A 382 -11.60 16.96 23.37
N LEU A 383 -12.20 17.61 22.38
CA LEU A 383 -11.66 18.69 21.55
C LEU A 383 -12.41 20.02 21.79
N ALA A 384 -13.19 20.12 22.86
CA ALA A 384 -13.93 21.34 23.19
C ALA A 384 -13.02 22.46 23.69
N ASP A 385 -11.94 22.12 24.40
CA ASP A 385 -10.95 23.07 24.93
C ASP A 385 -9.72 23.18 24.02
N ASP A 386 -8.91 24.22 24.24
CA ASP A 386 -7.63 24.42 23.54
C ASP A 386 -6.63 23.25 23.69
N LYS A 387 -6.79 22.45 24.74
CA LYS A 387 -5.95 21.29 24.99
C LYS A 387 -6.82 20.04 25.04
N PRO A 388 -6.58 19.05 24.15
CA PRO A 388 -7.33 17.82 24.18
C PRO A 388 -7.23 17.11 25.54
N GLN A 389 -8.37 16.66 26.07
CA GLN A 389 -8.45 16.03 27.39
C GLN A 389 -8.92 14.58 27.28
N LEU A 390 -8.25 13.64 27.96
CA LEU A 390 -8.68 12.25 27.99
C LEU A 390 -9.98 12.11 28.79
N LEU A 391 -11.05 11.70 28.12
CA LEU A 391 -12.35 11.45 28.71
C LEU A 391 -12.49 9.99 29.17
N ALA A 392 -12.00 9.05 28.37
CA ALA A 392 -12.22 7.62 28.57
C ALA A 392 -11.12 6.74 27.98
N THR A 393 -11.07 5.50 28.45
CA THR A 393 -10.36 4.41 27.77
C THR A 393 -11.29 3.21 27.67
N LEU A 394 -11.54 2.74 26.45
CA LEU A 394 -12.24 1.48 26.17
C LEU A 394 -11.19 0.38 26.03
N ALA A 395 -11.29 -0.63 26.88
CA ALA A 395 -10.39 -1.78 26.89
C ALA A 395 -11.18 -3.05 26.56
N GLY A 396 -10.56 -3.96 25.81
CA GLY A 396 -11.16 -5.27 25.59
C GLY A 396 -10.60 -6.05 24.41
N HIS A 397 -10.04 -5.38 23.39
CA HIS A 397 -9.51 -6.07 22.21
C HIS A 397 -8.36 -7.03 22.55
N SER A 398 -8.29 -8.12 21.80
CA SER A 398 -7.21 -9.11 21.91
C SER A 398 -5.93 -8.70 21.17
N GLY A 399 -6.01 -7.72 20.26
CA GLY A 399 -4.90 -7.20 19.46
C GLY A 399 -4.96 -5.69 19.28
N PRO A 400 -3.94 -5.08 18.64
CA PRO A 400 -3.94 -3.68 18.24
C PRO A 400 -5.22 -3.28 17.52
N VAL A 401 -5.79 -2.13 17.89
CA VAL A 401 -6.96 -1.56 17.21
C VAL A 401 -6.51 -1.02 15.85
N ALA A 402 -7.00 -1.57 14.76
CA ALA A 402 -6.55 -1.27 13.40
C ALA A 402 -7.39 -0.21 12.69
N ALA A 403 -8.70 -0.18 12.95
CA ALA A 403 -9.62 0.76 12.31
C ALA A 403 -10.77 1.12 13.26
N LEU A 404 -11.37 2.29 13.05
CA LEU A 404 -12.50 2.81 13.81
C LEU A 404 -13.51 3.42 12.84
N ALA A 405 -14.80 3.30 13.14
CA ALA A 405 -15.88 4.00 12.45
C ALA A 405 -16.93 4.40 13.49
N TYR A 406 -17.39 5.65 13.49
CA TYR A 406 -18.34 6.17 14.46
C TYR A 406 -19.63 6.59 13.77
N ASP A 407 -20.76 6.23 14.37
CA ASP A 407 -22.08 6.69 13.97
C ASP A 407 -22.61 7.70 15.00
N ALA A 408 -22.66 8.97 14.61
CA ALA A 408 -23.25 10.01 15.46
C ALA A 408 -24.77 9.80 15.68
N GLY A 409 -25.46 9.21 14.70
CA GLY A 409 -26.90 8.98 14.77
C GLY A 409 -27.27 8.01 15.88
N THR A 410 -26.54 6.90 16.01
CA THR A 410 -26.81 5.84 17.00
C THR A 410 -25.89 5.85 18.22
N PHE A 411 -24.89 6.73 18.25
CA PHE A 411 -23.80 6.75 19.22
C PHE A 411 -22.97 5.46 19.24
N ALA A 412 -23.01 4.67 18.17
CA ALA A 412 -22.26 3.43 18.05
C ALA A 412 -20.84 3.69 17.55
N LEU A 413 -19.85 3.21 18.28
CA LEU A 413 -18.47 3.12 17.79
C LEU A 413 -18.15 1.69 17.39
N PHE A 414 -17.73 1.51 16.15
CA PHE A 414 -17.20 0.27 15.62
C PHE A 414 -15.68 0.32 15.65
N SER A 415 -15.08 -0.81 16.01
CA SER A 415 -13.63 -0.93 16.14
C SER A 415 -13.16 -2.29 15.70
N ALA A 416 -12.20 -2.31 14.77
CA ALA A 416 -11.60 -3.54 14.30
C ALA A 416 -10.21 -3.69 14.89
N ALA A 417 -9.82 -4.93 15.21
CA ALA A 417 -8.47 -5.23 15.67
C ALA A 417 -7.74 -6.20 14.75
N ARG A 418 -6.41 -6.16 14.81
CA ARG A 418 -5.51 -7.09 14.09
C ARG A 418 -5.69 -8.56 14.52
N SER A 419 -6.51 -8.84 15.54
CA SER A 419 -6.92 -10.17 15.98
C SER A 419 -8.22 -10.69 15.35
N ALA A 420 -8.68 -10.05 14.27
CA ALA A 420 -9.89 -10.44 13.52
C ALA A 420 -11.20 -10.31 14.29
N ASP A 421 -11.23 -9.46 15.31
CA ASP A 421 -12.46 -9.09 16.01
C ASP A 421 -12.86 -7.64 15.70
N VAL A 422 -14.12 -7.48 15.31
CA VAL A 422 -14.80 -6.18 15.31
C VAL A 422 -15.63 -6.08 16.58
N ARG A 423 -15.61 -4.92 17.23
CA ARG A 423 -16.39 -4.65 18.44
C ARG A 423 -17.26 -3.42 18.26
N VAL A 424 -18.43 -3.49 18.87
CA VAL A 424 -19.43 -2.42 18.93
C VAL A 424 -19.45 -1.88 20.35
N TRP A 425 -19.38 -0.56 20.48
CA TRP A 425 -19.43 0.17 21.74
C TRP A 425 -20.55 1.19 21.70
N ASP A 426 -21.28 1.33 22.79
CA ASP A 426 -22.21 2.44 23.01
C ASP A 426 -21.45 3.60 23.64
N ILE A 427 -21.50 4.78 23.00
CA ILE A 427 -20.79 6.01 23.38
C ILE A 427 -21.77 7.12 23.81
N GLY A 428 -23.03 6.77 24.09
CA GLY A 428 -24.09 7.67 24.52
C GLY A 428 -23.82 8.37 25.86
N GLU A 429 -24.76 9.22 26.28
CA GLU A 429 -24.62 10.07 27.47
C GLU A 429 -24.52 9.28 28.79
N ALA A 430 -25.13 8.09 28.86
CA ALA A 430 -25.31 7.33 30.11
C ALA A 430 -24.26 6.23 30.38
N GLY A 431 -23.43 5.86 29.39
CA GLY A 431 -22.47 4.76 29.59
C GLY A 431 -21.58 4.49 28.37
N ARG A 432 -20.34 4.07 28.64
CA ARG A 432 -19.35 3.66 27.64
C ARG A 432 -19.20 2.16 27.67
N GLU A 433 -20.17 1.45 27.11
CA GLU A 433 -20.31 0.01 27.32
C GLU A 433 -19.95 -0.80 26.08
N PHE A 434 -19.37 -1.98 26.32
CA PHE A 434 -19.16 -2.97 25.28
C PHE A 434 -20.49 -3.65 24.96
N VAL A 435 -20.91 -3.61 23.69
CA VAL A 435 -22.20 -4.14 23.25
C VAL A 435 -22.02 -5.54 22.67
N ALA A 436 -21.16 -5.68 21.66
CA ALA A 436 -21.05 -6.92 20.90
C ALA A 436 -19.67 -7.12 20.28
N LYS A 437 -19.36 -8.39 19.97
CA LYS A 437 -18.20 -8.82 19.19
C LYS A 437 -18.68 -9.47 17.91
N LEU A 438 -18.24 -8.96 16.76
CA LEU A 438 -18.44 -9.57 15.45
C LEU A 438 -17.16 -10.32 15.07
N VAL A 439 -17.36 -11.53 14.56
CA VAL A 439 -16.28 -12.36 14.03
C VAL A 439 -16.18 -12.08 12.54
N ALA A 440 -15.00 -11.66 12.09
CA ALA A 440 -14.71 -11.32 10.70
C ALA A 440 -13.39 -11.97 10.29
N HIS A 441 -13.17 -12.17 9.00
CA HIS A 441 -11.87 -12.54 8.42
C HIS A 441 -11.20 -13.77 9.09
N VAL A 442 -12.00 -14.83 9.30
CA VAL A 442 -11.52 -16.12 9.81
C VAL A 442 -11.36 -17.09 8.64
N SER A 443 -10.21 -17.04 7.96
CA SER A 443 -9.83 -18.10 7.02
C SER A 443 -9.09 -19.21 7.78
N ALA A 444 -9.41 -20.48 7.49
CA ALA A 444 -8.72 -21.60 8.13
C ALA A 444 -7.25 -21.66 7.65
N PRO A 445 -6.25 -21.90 8.52
CA PRO A 445 -6.36 -22.21 9.95
C PRO A 445 -6.15 -21.00 10.89
N ARG A 446 -6.09 -19.75 10.40
CA ARG A 446 -5.79 -18.56 11.23
C ARG A 446 -6.57 -17.31 10.80
N ALA A 447 -7.19 -16.66 11.79
CA ALA A 447 -7.68 -15.29 11.70
C ALA A 447 -6.66 -14.33 11.08
N THR A 448 -7.08 -13.54 10.10
CA THR A 448 -6.25 -12.54 9.42
C THR A 448 -6.54 -11.13 9.95
N LYS A 449 -5.58 -10.22 9.79
CA LYS A 449 -5.66 -8.88 10.37
C LYS A 449 -6.73 -8.07 9.62
N ILE A 450 -7.66 -7.43 10.34
CA ILE A 450 -8.52 -6.40 9.76
C ILE A 450 -7.69 -5.11 9.65
N GLN A 451 -7.84 -4.39 8.54
CA GLN A 451 -7.08 -3.18 8.26
C GLN A 451 -7.97 -1.97 7.98
N ALA A 452 -9.16 -2.18 7.42
CA ALA A 452 -10.08 -1.10 7.07
C ALA A 452 -11.50 -1.33 7.64
N LEU A 453 -12.15 -0.24 8.02
CA LEU A 453 -13.58 -0.18 8.34
C LEU A 453 -14.19 1.02 7.64
N SER A 454 -15.39 0.86 7.10
CA SER A 454 -16.23 1.94 6.59
C SER A 454 -17.67 1.73 7.02
N LEU A 455 -18.43 2.81 7.13
CA LEU A 455 -19.80 2.79 7.64
C LEU A 455 -20.72 3.63 6.75
N VAL A 456 -21.90 3.10 6.47
CA VAL A 456 -23.02 3.84 5.86
C VAL A 456 -24.18 3.85 6.85
N SER A 457 -24.41 4.98 7.52
CA SER A 457 -25.36 5.09 8.63
C SER A 457 -26.75 5.61 8.24
N ASP A 458 -26.89 6.22 7.06
CA ASP A 458 -28.05 7.02 6.67
C ASP A 458 -29.06 6.28 5.77
N GLY A 459 -28.88 4.97 5.54
CA GLY A 459 -29.85 4.17 4.80
C GLY A 459 -30.38 3.00 5.63
N GLU A 460 -31.46 2.38 5.14
CA GLU A 460 -32.18 1.31 5.85
C GLU A 460 -32.04 -0.03 5.11
N PRO A 461 -31.30 -1.02 5.65
CA PRO A 461 -30.54 -1.00 6.91
C PRO A 461 -29.19 -0.29 6.77
N ALA A 462 -28.66 0.27 7.87
CA ALA A 462 -27.30 0.80 7.94
C ALA A 462 -26.29 -0.34 7.72
N VAL A 463 -25.14 -0.04 7.13
CA VAL A 463 -24.16 -1.06 6.71
C VAL A 463 -22.76 -0.74 7.22
N LEU A 464 -22.17 -1.70 7.94
CA LEU A 464 -20.74 -1.71 8.28
C LEU A 464 -19.99 -2.57 7.27
N ILE A 465 -18.82 -2.11 6.83
CA ILE A 465 -17.98 -2.82 5.88
C ILE A 465 -16.57 -2.96 6.47
N SER A 466 -15.96 -4.14 6.36
CA SER A 466 -14.58 -4.37 6.74
C SER A 466 -13.75 -5.01 5.63
N GLY A 467 -12.47 -4.65 5.61
CA GLY A 467 -11.45 -5.22 4.74
C GLY A 467 -10.31 -5.80 5.56
N GLY A 468 -9.82 -6.97 5.15
CA GLY A 468 -8.81 -7.71 5.88
C GLY A 468 -7.68 -8.27 5.02
N GLY A 469 -6.69 -8.83 5.72
CA GLY A 469 -5.54 -9.50 5.11
C GLY A 469 -5.87 -10.84 4.46
N ASP A 470 -7.10 -11.32 4.58
CA ASP A 470 -7.63 -12.44 3.79
C ASP A 470 -8.16 -12.00 2.41
N LYS A 471 -7.97 -10.71 2.04
CA LYS A 471 -8.33 -10.15 0.73
C LYS A 471 -9.84 -10.06 0.49
N ASN A 472 -10.64 -10.30 1.53
CA ASN A 472 -12.09 -10.27 1.46
C ASN A 472 -12.65 -8.95 1.96
N VAL A 473 -13.79 -8.54 1.40
CA VAL A 473 -14.69 -7.57 1.98
C VAL A 473 -15.81 -8.30 2.69
N ILE A 474 -16.11 -7.92 3.94
CA ILE A 474 -17.26 -8.43 4.70
C ILE A 474 -18.17 -7.26 5.07
N THR A 475 -19.47 -7.42 4.87
CA THR A 475 -20.50 -6.42 5.15
C THR A 475 -21.47 -6.89 6.23
N TRP A 476 -21.93 -6.01 7.12
CA TRP A 476 -22.98 -6.30 8.10
C TRP A 476 -24.08 -5.24 8.02
N ALA A 477 -25.34 -5.68 7.99
CA ALA A 477 -26.50 -4.79 8.03
C ALA A 477 -27.08 -4.66 9.44
N PHE A 478 -27.57 -3.47 9.81
CA PHE A 478 -28.24 -3.22 11.10
C PHE A 478 -29.28 -2.09 11.02
N ARG A 479 -30.21 -2.04 11.99
CA ARG A 479 -31.26 -1.01 12.05
C ARG A 479 -30.92 0.09 13.05
N PRO A 480 -30.98 1.38 12.67
CA PRO A 480 -30.69 2.51 13.56
C PRO A 480 -31.67 2.73 14.73
N ASP A 481 -32.88 2.17 14.67
CA ASP A 481 -34.01 2.51 15.56
C ASP A 481 -34.11 1.70 16.86
N ASP A 482 -33.27 0.68 17.08
CA ASP A 482 -33.27 -0.15 18.31
C ASP A 482 -32.62 0.57 19.52
N ARG A 483 -32.84 1.89 19.64
CA ARG A 483 -32.03 2.75 20.51
C ARG A 483 -32.23 2.54 22.02
N HIS A 484 -33.35 1.97 22.49
CA HIS A 484 -33.64 1.91 23.93
C HIS A 484 -34.47 0.70 24.42
N ALA A 485 -34.79 -0.30 23.60
CA ALA A 485 -35.56 -1.48 24.02
C ALA A 485 -34.65 -2.70 24.32
N GLY A 486 -33.63 -2.51 25.15
CA GLY A 486 -32.72 -3.57 25.59
C GLY A 486 -31.81 -4.06 24.47
N LEU A 487 -30.54 -3.64 24.52
CA LEU A 487 -29.43 -3.91 23.61
C LEU A 487 -29.21 -5.42 23.36
N VAL A 488 -30.11 -6.05 22.63
CA VAL A 488 -29.92 -7.34 21.99
C VAL A 488 -29.63 -7.02 20.53
N PRO A 489 -28.45 -7.38 20.00
CA PRO A 489 -28.13 -7.12 18.60
C PRO A 489 -29.13 -7.89 17.72
N ALA A 490 -30.05 -7.17 17.08
CA ALA A 490 -30.92 -7.73 16.08
C ALA A 490 -30.06 -8.04 14.83
N ASN A 491 -29.66 -9.31 14.70
CA ASN A 491 -29.21 -9.93 13.46
C ASN A 491 -28.09 -9.19 12.71
N LEU A 492 -26.94 -8.97 13.35
CA LEU A 492 -25.70 -8.60 12.67
C LEU A 492 -25.14 -9.83 11.91
N VAL A 493 -25.78 -10.17 10.79
CA VAL A 493 -25.34 -11.27 9.91
C VAL A 493 -24.43 -10.69 8.85
N PRO A 494 -23.24 -11.28 8.60
CA PRO A 494 -22.44 -10.89 7.44
C PRO A 494 -23.25 -11.17 6.16
N PHE A 495 -23.47 -10.13 5.35
CA PHE A 495 -24.33 -10.20 4.17
C PHE A 495 -23.61 -10.84 2.98
N ALA A 496 -22.30 -10.60 2.82
CA ALA A 496 -21.48 -11.26 1.81
C ALA A 496 -20.00 -11.24 2.19
N ALA A 497 -19.26 -12.27 1.76
CA ALA A 497 -17.80 -12.23 1.68
C ALA A 497 -17.42 -12.28 0.21
N ILE A 498 -16.78 -11.22 -0.30
CA ILE A 498 -16.33 -11.14 -1.68
C ILE A 498 -14.80 -11.04 -1.65
N GLN A 499 -14.12 -11.95 -2.34
CA GLN A 499 -12.69 -11.80 -2.58
C GLN A 499 -12.52 -10.79 -3.70
N THR A 500 -11.97 -9.62 -3.36
CA THR A 500 -11.88 -8.50 -4.28
C THR A 500 -10.46 -8.31 -4.80
N HIS A 501 -9.44 -8.65 -4.03
CA HIS A 501 -8.05 -8.29 -4.32
C HIS A 501 -7.08 -9.49 -4.34
N THR A 502 -5.89 -9.27 -4.90
CA THR A 502 -4.77 -10.23 -4.87
C THR A 502 -3.88 -10.03 -3.64
N ALA A 503 -3.99 -8.88 -2.96
CA ALA A 503 -3.38 -8.61 -1.66
C ALA A 503 -4.38 -8.11 -0.60
N ALA A 504 -3.86 -7.72 0.56
CA ALA A 504 -4.65 -7.27 1.69
C ALA A 504 -5.33 -5.91 1.42
N ILE A 505 -6.56 -5.74 1.90
CA ILE A 505 -7.30 -4.47 1.75
C ILE A 505 -6.80 -3.47 2.80
N SER A 506 -6.31 -2.32 2.35
CA SER A 506 -5.74 -1.26 3.19
C SER A 506 -6.74 -0.14 3.51
N THR A 507 -7.68 0.15 2.61
CA THR A 507 -8.68 1.22 2.81
C THR A 507 -10.01 0.88 2.14
N ILE A 508 -11.10 1.40 2.71
CA ILE A 508 -12.46 1.23 2.19
C ILE A 508 -13.19 2.57 2.29
N VAL A 509 -13.79 3.00 1.18
CA VAL A 509 -14.67 4.17 1.10
C VAL A 509 -15.99 3.77 0.48
N VAL A 510 -17.08 4.34 0.97
CA VAL A 510 -18.39 4.21 0.33
C VAL A 510 -18.83 5.58 -0.16
N ALA A 511 -19.35 5.63 -1.38
CA ALA A 511 -19.83 6.85 -2.01
C ALA A 511 -21.19 6.62 -2.67
N ARG A 512 -22.04 7.67 -2.70
CA ARG A 512 -23.29 7.66 -3.46
C ARG A 512 -23.04 8.22 -4.84
N TRP A 513 -23.05 7.32 -5.82
CA TRP A 513 -22.52 7.61 -7.14
C TRP A 513 -23.46 8.47 -7.99
N LEU A 514 -23.05 9.72 -8.21
CA LEU A 514 -23.66 10.67 -9.15
C LEU A 514 -25.19 10.73 -9.00
N GLU A 515 -25.89 11.05 -10.09
CA GLU A 515 -27.35 11.08 -10.13
C GLU A 515 -28.02 9.71 -9.96
N SER A 516 -27.27 8.61 -10.13
CA SER A 516 -27.82 7.25 -9.97
C SER A 516 -28.24 6.97 -8.52
N GLY A 517 -27.58 7.63 -7.55
CA GLY A 517 -27.76 7.39 -6.12
C GLY A 517 -27.33 5.99 -5.66
N ALA A 518 -26.71 5.20 -6.54
CA ALA A 518 -26.21 3.88 -6.20
C ALA A 518 -25.03 3.99 -5.24
N GLU A 519 -24.99 3.12 -4.25
CA GLU A 519 -23.90 3.10 -3.29
C GLU A 519 -22.79 2.18 -3.78
N LEU A 520 -21.61 2.75 -3.99
CA LEU A 520 -20.43 2.03 -4.46
C LEU A 520 -19.40 1.94 -3.34
N VAL A 521 -18.85 0.74 -3.17
CA VAL A 521 -17.76 0.44 -2.24
C VAL A 521 -16.46 0.42 -3.03
N PHE A 522 -15.58 1.36 -2.71
CA PHE A 522 -14.23 1.44 -3.24
C PHE A 522 -13.27 0.81 -2.24
N THR A 523 -12.52 -0.20 -2.67
CA THR A 523 -11.52 -0.87 -1.84
C THR A 523 -10.13 -0.68 -2.41
N GLY A 524 -9.24 -0.04 -1.65
CA GLY A 524 -7.82 0.06 -1.99
C GLY A 524 -7.04 -1.07 -1.34
N SER A 525 -6.03 -1.58 -2.03
CA SER A 525 -5.27 -2.77 -1.62
C SER A 525 -3.76 -2.56 -1.66
N HIS A 526 -3.07 -3.44 -0.94
CA HIS A 526 -1.63 -3.60 -0.95
C HIS A 526 -1.05 -4.09 -2.31
N ASP A 527 -1.91 -4.52 -3.23
CA ASP A 527 -1.53 -4.87 -4.61
C ASP A 527 -1.48 -3.65 -5.54
N GLY A 528 -1.77 -2.46 -5.02
CA GLY A 528 -1.75 -1.20 -5.78
C GLY A 528 -3.04 -0.93 -6.56
N SER A 529 -4.05 -1.80 -6.48
CA SER A 529 -5.34 -1.62 -7.16
C SER A 529 -6.41 -0.98 -6.28
N VAL A 530 -7.39 -0.35 -6.94
CA VAL A 530 -8.69 0.01 -6.36
C VAL A 530 -9.77 -0.75 -7.09
N ASN A 531 -10.56 -1.52 -6.36
CA ASN A 531 -11.72 -2.23 -6.91
C ASN A 531 -13.02 -1.60 -6.43
N ILE A 532 -14.03 -1.68 -7.27
CA ILE A 532 -15.32 -1.01 -7.07
C ILE A 532 -16.42 -2.06 -7.09
N HIS A 533 -17.27 -2.04 -6.07
CA HIS A 533 -18.37 -2.97 -5.90
C HIS A 533 -19.66 -2.23 -5.64
N LEU A 534 -20.77 -2.69 -6.23
CA LEU A 534 -22.09 -2.20 -5.86
C LEU A 534 -22.45 -2.69 -4.45
N LEU A 535 -22.88 -1.78 -3.59
CA LEU A 535 -23.41 -2.10 -2.27
C LEU A 535 -24.87 -2.52 -2.39
N GLU A 536 -25.13 -3.82 -2.38
CA GLU A 536 -26.50 -4.33 -2.34
C GLU A 536 -27.02 -4.39 -0.89
N ARG A 537 -28.07 -3.62 -0.60
CA ARG A 537 -28.80 -3.65 0.66
C ARG A 537 -29.99 -4.62 0.57
N SER A 538 -29.74 -5.93 0.48
CA SER A 538 -30.82 -6.90 0.71
C SER A 538 -30.70 -7.51 2.11
N LEU A 539 -31.84 -7.83 2.72
CA LEU A 539 -31.95 -8.37 4.08
C LEU A 539 -32.13 -9.88 4.07
#